data_AF-A0A965PRJ2-F1
#
_entry.id   AF-A0A965PRJ2-F1
#
_cell.length_a   1.000
_cell.length_b   1.000
_cell.length_c   1.000
_cell.angle_alpha   90.00
_cell.angle_beta   90.00
_cell.angle_gamma   90.00
#
_symmetry.space_group_name_H-M   'P 1'
#
loop_
_entity.id
_entity.type
_entity.pdbx_description
1 polymer ?
#
loop_
_entity_poly.entity_id
_entity_poly.type
_entity_poly.pdbx_seq_one_letter_code
_entity_poly.pdbx_strand_id
1 'polypeptide(L)'
;MGTSDLEALLKDPQVRAEYTRLPADQAAAWGWRMLWLTKALDHQILPPSDDWSIWLMLAGRGAGKTRTAAEQIAWWAWTYPKSRGLVAAPTSADVRGT
;
A
#
# COMPACT_ATOMS: atom_id res chain seq x y z
N MET A 1 -6.68 -5.81 -11.13
CA MET A 1 -7.95 -5.61 -10.42
C MET A 1 -8.22 -4.13 -10.44
N GLY A 2 -9.25 -3.68 -11.16
CA GLY A 2 -9.57 -2.26 -11.24
C GLY A 2 -10.19 -1.75 -9.94
N THR A 3 -10.21 -0.44 -9.73
CA THR A 3 -10.85 0.19 -8.55
C THR A 3 -12.32 -0.23 -8.41
N SER A 4 -13.01 -0.44 -9.53
CA SER A 4 -14.39 -0.96 -9.59
C SER A 4 -14.54 -2.36 -8.98
N ASP A 5 -13.55 -3.22 -9.16
CA ASP A 5 -13.59 -4.61 -8.68
C ASP A 5 -13.37 -4.66 -7.16
N LEU A 6 -12.52 -3.78 -6.64
CA LEU A 6 -12.31 -3.61 -5.20
C LEU A 6 -13.56 -3.10 -4.50
N GLU A 7 -14.25 -2.11 -5.08
CA GLU A 7 -15.50 -1.59 -4.52
C GLU A 7 -16.61 -2.66 -4.47
N ALA A 8 -16.70 -3.51 -5.49
CA ALA A 8 -17.65 -4.62 -5.52
C ALA A 8 -17.34 -5.63 -4.40
N LEU A 9 -16.07 -6.00 -4.24
CA LEU A 9 -15.61 -6.96 -3.23
C LEU A 9 -15.84 -6.43 -1.80
N LEU A 10 -15.69 -5.12 -1.57
CA LEU A 10 -15.97 -4.49 -0.27
C LEU A 10 -17.47 -4.38 0.07
N LYS A 11 -18.35 -4.44 -0.94
CA LYS A 11 -19.80 -4.46 -0.76
C LYS A 11 -20.34 -5.87 -0.51
N ASP A 12 -19.55 -6.90 -0.76
CA ASP A 12 -19.94 -8.28 -0.51
C ASP A 12 -20.19 -8.52 1.00
N PRO A 13 -21.40 -8.99 1.38
CA PRO A 13 -21.73 -9.34 2.76
C PRO A 13 -20.80 -10.38 3.38
N GLN A 14 -20.28 -11.33 2.59
CA GLN A 14 -19.37 -12.37 3.06
C GLN A 14 -18.03 -11.77 3.49
N VAL A 15 -17.45 -10.91 2.64
CA VAL A 15 -16.19 -10.21 2.93
C VAL A 15 -16.32 -9.34 4.19
N ARG A 16 -17.46 -8.66 4.36
CA ARG A 16 -17.73 -7.87 5.57
C ARG A 16 -17.82 -8.71 6.83
N ALA A 17 -18.48 -9.87 6.75
CA ALA A 17 -18.58 -10.79 7.87
C ALA A 17 -17.21 -11.35 8.26
N GLU A 18 -16.37 -11.68 7.28
CA GLU A 18 -15.00 -12.14 7.52
C GLU A 18 -14.13 -11.05 8.14
N TYR A 19 -14.17 -9.83 7.59
CA TYR A 19 -13.45 -8.68 8.15
C TYR A 19 -13.80 -8.42 9.61
N THR A 20 -15.08 -8.55 9.97
CA THR A 20 -15.56 -8.36 11.36
C THR A 20 -15.01 -9.40 12.33
N ARG A 21 -14.62 -10.58 11.84
CA ARG A 21 -14.05 -11.68 12.65
C ARG A 21 -12.53 -11.58 12.79
N LEU A 22 -11.87 -10.68 12.07
CA LEU A 22 -10.41 -10.56 12.14
C LEU A 22 -9.95 -10.05 13.52
N PRO A 23 -8.79 -10.53 14.00
CA PRO A 23 -8.09 -9.89 15.10
C PRO A 23 -7.88 -8.39 14.85
N ALA A 24 -7.89 -7.58 15.90
CA ALA A 24 -7.90 -6.11 15.79
C ALA A 24 -6.68 -5.55 15.02
N ASP A 25 -5.52 -6.16 15.19
CA ASP A 25 -4.28 -5.82 14.48
C ASP A 25 -4.38 -6.12 12.98
N GLN A 26 -4.93 -7.28 12.63
CA GLN A 26 -5.18 -7.65 11.23
C GLN A 26 -6.23 -6.76 10.59
N ALA A 27 -7.35 -6.52 11.28
CA ALA A 27 -8.39 -5.61 10.81
C ALA A 27 -7.83 -4.21 10.56
N ALA A 28 -7.00 -3.68 11.47
CA ALA A 28 -6.36 -2.37 11.30
C ALA A 28 -5.45 -2.33 10.07
N ALA A 29 -4.58 -3.34 9.89
CA ALA A 29 -3.66 -3.39 8.76
C ALA A 29 -4.39 -3.51 7.41
N TRP A 30 -5.40 -4.39 7.33
CA TRP A 30 -6.22 -4.56 6.13
C TRP A 30 -7.06 -3.31 5.83
N GLY A 31 -7.69 -2.72 6.84
CA GLY A 31 -8.46 -1.48 6.70
C GLY A 31 -7.60 -0.33 6.18
N TRP A 32 -6.37 -0.18 6.72
CA TRP A 32 -5.40 0.79 6.24
C TRP A 32 -5.00 0.55 4.77
N ARG A 33 -4.67 -0.70 4.40
CA ARG A 33 -4.30 -1.06 3.02
C ARG A 33 -5.44 -0.82 2.03
N MET A 34 -6.66 -1.20 2.39
CA MET A 34 -7.85 -0.99 1.56
C MET A 34 -8.13 0.50 1.35
N LEU A 35 -7.99 1.32 2.40
CA LEU A 35 -8.17 2.76 2.30
C LEU A 35 -7.15 3.41 1.35
N TRP A 36 -5.91 2.90 1.32
CA TRP A 36 -4.91 3.33 0.35
C TRP A 36 -5.28 2.90 -1.07
N LEU A 37 -5.55 1.61 -1.30
CA LEU A 37 -5.80 1.06 -2.63
C LEU A 37 -7.05 1.63 -3.32
N THR A 38 -8.04 2.09 -2.56
CA THR A 38 -9.22 2.78 -3.12
C THR A 38 -8.92 4.21 -3.60
N LYS A 39 -7.82 4.82 -3.14
CA LYS A 39 -7.42 6.19 -3.49
C LYS A 39 -6.21 6.25 -4.42
N ALA A 40 -5.41 5.18 -4.46
CA ALA A 40 -4.21 5.09 -5.27
C ALA A 40 -4.55 5.21 -6.77
N LEU A 41 -3.74 5.96 -7.49
CA LEU A 41 -3.82 6.03 -8.95
C LEU A 41 -3.18 4.79 -9.58
N ASP A 42 -3.53 4.47 -10.83
CA ASP A 42 -3.05 3.26 -11.51
C ASP A 42 -1.52 3.13 -11.50
N HIS A 43 -0.78 4.24 -11.69
CA HIS A 43 0.69 4.25 -11.67
C HIS A 43 1.30 4.10 -10.26
N GLN A 44 0.47 4.17 -9.22
CA GLN A 44 0.86 4.03 -7.81
C GLN A 44 0.61 2.61 -7.28
N ILE A 45 0.08 1.72 -8.13
CA ILE A 45 -0.13 0.31 -7.80
C ILE A 45 1.03 -0.49 -8.39
N LEU A 46 1.45 -1.55 -7.67
CA LEU A 46 2.44 -2.48 -8.18
C LEU A 46 1.97 -3.09 -9.51
N PRO A 47 2.87 -3.28 -10.49
CA PRO A 47 2.51 -4.02 -11.68
C PRO A 47 2.06 -5.44 -11.31
N PRO A 48 1.10 -6.03 -12.05
CA PRO A 48 0.51 -7.32 -11.71
C PRO A 48 1.45 -8.51 -11.93
N SER A 49 2.54 -8.32 -12.66
CA SER A 49 3.61 -9.33 -12.80
C SER A 49 4.58 -9.20 -11.64
N ASP A 50 5.12 -10.32 -11.17
CA ASP A 50 6.22 -10.36 -10.18
C ASP A 50 7.61 -10.41 -10.85
N ASP A 51 7.68 -10.36 -12.19
CA ASP A 51 8.94 -10.39 -12.97
C ASP A 51 9.61 -9.01 -13.04
N TRP A 52 9.97 -8.47 -11.88
CA TRP A 52 10.75 -7.23 -11.77
C TRP A 52 11.52 -7.20 -10.44
N SER A 53 12.67 -6.54 -10.45
CA SER A 53 13.46 -6.30 -9.21
C SER A 53 13.44 -4.85 -8.76
N ILE A 54 13.04 -3.92 -9.65
CA ILE A 54 13.02 -2.49 -9.39
C ILE A 54 11.67 -1.92 -9.81
N TRP A 55 10.99 -1.27 -8.87
CA TRP A 55 9.81 -0.45 -9.15
C TRP A 55 10.19 1.02 -9.10
N LEU A 56 10.25 1.66 -10.28
CA LEU A 56 10.66 3.06 -10.44
C LEU A 56 9.46 3.95 -10.75
N MET A 57 9.22 4.96 -9.91
CA MET A 57 8.29 6.05 -10.21
C MET A 57 9.06 7.30 -10.68
N LEU A 58 9.27 7.44 -11.99
CA LEU A 58 9.88 8.63 -12.59
C LEU A 58 8.80 9.67 -12.89
N ALA A 59 8.57 10.61 -11.95
CA ALA A 59 7.54 11.64 -12.10
C ALA A 59 7.88 12.96 -11.39
N GLY A 60 7.21 14.05 -11.78
CA GLY A 60 7.37 15.39 -11.19
C GLY A 60 6.75 15.56 -9.78
N ARG A 61 6.76 16.79 -9.26
CA ARG A 61 6.09 17.14 -7.99
C ARG A 61 4.58 16.83 -8.07
N GLY A 62 3.97 16.45 -6.95
CA GLY A 62 2.54 16.17 -6.87
C GLY A 62 2.09 14.79 -7.35
N ALA A 63 2.94 14.01 -8.03
CA ALA A 63 2.59 12.68 -8.53
C ALA A 63 2.33 11.60 -7.44
N GLY A 64 2.54 11.94 -6.16
CA GLY A 64 2.27 11.07 -5.02
C GLY A 64 3.35 10.02 -4.71
N LYS A 65 4.53 10.08 -5.33
CA LYS A 65 5.62 9.10 -5.18
C LYS A 65 5.98 8.77 -3.72
N THR A 66 6.10 9.80 -2.88
CA THR A 66 6.47 9.65 -1.47
C THR A 66 5.41 8.87 -0.70
N ARG A 67 4.14 9.21 -0.88
CA ARG A 67 3.02 8.51 -0.24
C ARG A 67 2.93 7.07 -0.72
N THR A 68 3.03 6.84 -2.03
CA THR A 68 3.05 5.49 -2.60
C THR A 68 4.16 4.62 -2.00
N ALA A 69 5.38 5.15 -1.90
CA ALA A 69 6.50 4.42 -1.32
C ALA A 69 6.27 4.12 0.18
N ALA A 70 5.77 5.08 0.96
CA ALA A 70 5.48 4.90 2.38
C ALA A 70 4.39 3.82 2.61
N GLU A 71 3.27 3.91 1.89
CA GLU A 71 2.14 2.97 1.99
C GLU A 71 2.56 1.55 1.57
N GLN A 72 3.39 1.43 0.53
CA GLN A 72 3.87 0.12 0.06
C GLN A 72 4.91 -0.49 1.00
N ILE A 73 5.90 0.29 1.48
CA ILE A 73 6.95 -0.22 2.37
C ILE A 73 6.34 -0.67 3.71
N ALA A 74 5.41 0.10 4.27
CA ALA A 74 4.76 -0.29 5.52
C ALA A 74 3.84 -1.53 5.33
N TRP A 75 3.20 -1.69 4.16
CA TRP A 75 2.49 -2.93 3.84
C TRP A 75 3.42 -4.15 3.74
N TRP A 76 4.58 -4.00 3.09
CA TRP A 76 5.59 -5.07 3.04
C TRP A 76 6.16 -5.41 4.42
N ALA A 77 6.44 -4.41 5.26
CA ALA A 77 6.93 -4.63 6.62
C ALA A 77 5.92 -5.43 7.48
N TRP A 78 4.63 -5.15 7.31
CA TRP A 78 3.55 -5.92 7.94
C TRP A 78 3.44 -7.36 7.37
N THR A 79 3.49 -7.48 6.04
CA THR A 79 3.27 -8.76 5.34
C THR A 79 4.42 -9.75 5.55
N TYR A 80 5.65 -9.25 5.62
CA TYR A 80 6.86 -10.05 5.74
C TYR A 80 7.52 -9.81 7.11
N PRO A 81 7.02 -10.47 8.18
CA PRO A 81 7.59 -10.31 9.50
C PRO A 81 9.07 -10.73 9.51
N LYS A 82 9.88 -10.05 10.33
CA LYS A 82 11.34 -10.25 10.43
C LYS A 82 12.12 -9.84 9.18
N SER A 83 11.51 -9.13 8.24
CA SER A 83 12.21 -8.45 7.14
C SER A 83 12.92 -7.18 7.61
N ARG A 84 13.87 -6.69 6.80
CA ARG A 84 14.55 -5.41 7.00
C ARG A 84 14.35 -4.52 5.78
N GLY A 85 13.72 -3.37 5.97
CA GLY A 85 13.57 -2.33 4.95
C GLY A 85 14.55 -1.18 5.19
N LEU A 86 15.02 -0.54 4.11
CA LEU A 86 15.80 0.69 4.16
C LEU A 86 15.00 1.81 3.51
N VAL A 87 14.81 2.91 4.25
CA VAL A 87 14.31 4.17 3.69
C VAL A 87 15.48 5.15 3.67
N ALA A 88 15.84 5.62 2.47
CA ALA A 88 16.96 6.52 2.27
C ALA A 88 16.50 7.77 1.52
N ALA A 89 17.07 8.90 1.90
CA ALA A 89 16.90 10.19 1.25
C ALA A 89 18.23 10.98 1.36
N PRO A 90 18.41 12.08 0.61
CA PRO A 90 19.64 12.86 0.64
C PRO A 90 20.05 13.34 2.04
N THR A 91 19.06 13.68 2.88
CA THR A 91 19.30 14.07 4.28
C THR A 91 18.35 13.37 5.25
N SER A 92 18.73 13.36 6.53
CA SER A 92 17.85 12.84 7.59
C SER A 92 16.58 13.68 7.80
N ALA A 93 16.63 14.97 7.44
CA ALA A 93 15.47 15.86 7.47
C ALA A 93 14.47 15.47 6.37
N ASP A 94 14.94 15.10 5.17
CA ASP A 94 14.07 14.66 4.07
C ASP A 94 13.30 13.37 4.39
N VAL A 95 13.85 12.50 5.25
CA VAL A 95 13.15 11.29 5.70
C VAL A 95 12.07 11.61 6.74
N ARG A 96 12.31 12.59 7.63
CA ARG A 96 11.41 12.90 8.74
C ARG A 96 10.38 13.98 8.44
N GLY A 97 10.69 14.87 7.50
CA GLY A 97 9.90 16.06 7.17
C GLY A 97 8.83 15.85 6.09
N THR A 98 8.49 14.60 5.79
CA THR A 98 7.41 14.20 4.88
C THR A 98 6.07 14.18 5.58
#